data_AF-A0A0B7JJ81-F1
#
_entry.id   AF-A0A0B7JJ81-F1
#
_cell.length_a   1.000
_cell.length_b   1.000
_cell.length_c   1.000
_cell.angle_alpha   90.00
_cell.angle_beta   90.00
_cell.angle_gamma   90.00
#
_symmetry.space_group_name_H-M   'P 1'
#
loop_
_entity.id
_entity.type
_entity.pdbx_description
1 polymer ?
#
loop_
_entity_poly.entity_id
_entity_poly.type
_entity_poly.pdbx_seq_one_letter_code
_entity_poly.pdbx_strand_id
1 'polypeptide(L)'
;MLLGSNNLQVQYAGTFLGAAGIYPTIPNTLSWLNNNTEGSLKRAFVLGMVVGWGNLNGVVSSNIYLTRESPHFWTGHGVVLGYQVVCLLGGTIFMHFALRKMNANRKAGKMDAKWAALSEEQRWIEGDLRPDFVYTL
;
A
#
# COMPACT_ATOMS: atom_id res chain seq x y z
N MET A 1 -4.49 -5.93 22.92
CA MET A 1 -4.02 -7.18 23.56
C MET A 1 -2.58 -7.06 24.01
N LEU A 2 -1.63 -6.75 23.12
CA LEU A 2 -0.22 -6.47 23.49
C LEU A 2 -0.06 -5.23 24.38
N LEU A 3 -0.74 -4.13 24.02
CA LEU A 3 -0.75 -2.87 24.79
C LEU A 3 -1.79 -2.82 25.92
N GLY A 4 -2.56 -3.89 26.16
CA GLY A 4 -3.75 -3.80 27.04
C GLY A 4 -3.77 -4.80 28.18
N SER A 5 -2.87 -5.80 28.16
CA SER A 5 -2.91 -6.92 29.08
C SER A 5 -1.52 -7.28 29.53
N ASN A 6 -1.36 -7.54 30.84
CA ASN A 6 -0.13 -8.08 31.42
C ASN A 6 -0.10 -9.62 31.39
N ASN A 7 -1.12 -10.28 30.82
CA ASN A 7 -1.16 -11.73 30.70
C ASN A 7 -0.37 -12.19 29.46
N LEU A 8 0.70 -12.96 29.68
CA LEU A 8 1.59 -13.48 28.65
C LEU A 8 0.85 -14.29 27.57
N GLN A 9 -0.16 -15.08 27.95
CA GLN A 9 -0.94 -15.88 27.00
C GLN A 9 -1.74 -14.99 26.02
N VAL A 10 -2.30 -13.89 26.53
CA VAL A 10 -3.07 -12.92 25.73
C VAL A 10 -2.15 -12.12 24.82
N GLN A 11 -0.95 -11.76 25.29
CA GLN A 11 0.07 -11.12 24.46
C GLN A 11 0.53 -12.05 23.33
N TYR A 12 0.80 -13.31 23.65
CA TYR A 12 1.21 -14.32 22.66
C TYR A 12 0.14 -14.52 21.59
N ALA A 13 -1.13 -14.76 21.98
CA ALA A 13 -2.25 -14.86 21.03
C ALA A 13 -2.41 -13.59 20.17
N GLY A 14 -2.22 -12.41 20.78
CA GLY A 14 -2.23 -11.13 20.06
C GLY A 14 -1.14 -11.03 18.98
N THR A 15 0.05 -11.57 19.23
CA THR A 15 1.13 -11.62 18.23
C THR A 15 0.78 -12.52 17.04
N PHE A 16 0.17 -13.68 17.27
CA PHE A 16 -0.27 -14.56 16.17
C PHE A 16 -1.36 -13.92 15.32
N LEU A 17 -2.33 -13.27 15.95
CA LEU A 17 -3.39 -12.55 15.23
C LEU A 17 -2.81 -11.36 14.43
N GLY A 18 -1.86 -10.63 15.01
CA GLY A 18 -1.13 -9.57 14.30
C GLY A 18 -0.37 -10.09 13.09
N ALA A 19 0.39 -11.18 13.26
CA ALA A 19 1.10 -11.85 12.19
C ALA A 19 0.16 -12.31 11.07
N ALA A 20 -0.96 -12.95 11.42
CA ALA A 20 -1.96 -13.44 10.47
C ALA A 20 -2.57 -12.30 9.61
N GLY A 21 -2.71 -11.09 10.16
CA GLY A 21 -3.18 -9.92 9.41
C GLY A 21 -2.10 -9.24 8.56
N ILE A 22 -0.86 -9.16 9.05
CA ILE A 22 0.22 -8.44 8.39
C ILE A 22 0.75 -9.20 7.17
N TYR A 23 0.98 -10.52 7.29
CA TYR A 23 1.57 -11.31 6.20
C TYR A 23 0.79 -11.26 4.86
N PRO A 24 -0.55 -11.38 4.80
CA PRO A 24 -1.29 -11.29 3.54
C PRO A 24 -1.32 -9.89 2.94
N THR A 25 -0.97 -8.85 3.70
CA THR A 25 -0.97 -7.46 3.20
C THR A 25 -0.01 -7.26 2.03
N ILE A 26 1.17 -7.88 2.10
CA ILE A 26 2.22 -7.76 1.07
C ILE A 26 1.75 -8.31 -0.28
N PRO A 27 1.38 -9.61 -0.41
CA PRO A 27 0.95 -10.16 -1.68
C PRO A 27 -0.33 -9.49 -2.20
N ASN A 28 -1.24 -9.07 -1.32
CA ASN A 28 -2.46 -8.36 -1.75
C ASN A 28 -2.12 -7.00 -2.41
N THR A 29 -1.23 -6.23 -1.78
CA THR A 29 -0.81 -4.92 -2.31
C THR A 29 -0.07 -5.07 -3.64
N LEU A 30 0.81 -6.06 -3.76
CA LEU A 30 1.55 -6.31 -5.01
C LEU A 30 0.63 -6.77 -6.14
N SER A 31 -0.32 -7.69 -5.86
CA SER A 31 -1.31 -8.13 -6.84
C SER A 31 -2.19 -6.98 -7.31
N TRP A 32 -2.68 -6.15 -6.40
CA TRP A 32 -3.52 -5.00 -6.74
C TRP A 32 -2.75 -3.96 -7.56
N LEU A 33 -1.48 -3.71 -7.22
CA LEU A 33 -0.64 -2.78 -7.97
C LEU A 33 -0.30 -3.29 -9.38
N ASN A 34 -0.07 -4.59 -9.52
CA ASN A 34 0.12 -5.25 -10.82
C ASN A 34 -1.13 -5.12 -11.70
N ASN A 35 -2.32 -5.34 -11.14
CA ASN A 35 -3.58 -5.22 -11.87
C ASN A 35 -3.91 -3.78 -12.29
N ASN A 36 -3.33 -2.79 -11.62
CA ASN A 36 -3.54 -1.37 -11.90
C ASN A 36 -2.42 -0.72 -12.72
N THR A 37 -1.37 -1.47 -13.08
CA THR A 37 -0.24 -0.93 -13.86
C THR A 37 -0.05 -1.71 -15.15
N GLU A 38 -0.17 -1.01 -16.27
CA GLU A 38 0.07 -1.57 -17.60
C GLU A 38 1.48 -1.22 -18.10
N GLY A 39 2.07 -2.11 -18.89
CA GLY A 39 3.44 -2.01 -19.39
C GLY A 39 4.44 -2.72 -18.48
N SER A 40 5.23 -3.64 -19.07
CA SER A 40 6.18 -4.48 -18.33
C SER A 40 7.25 -3.67 -17.59
N LEU A 41 7.80 -2.65 -18.24
CA LEU A 41 8.84 -1.79 -17.68
C LEU A 41 8.31 -0.92 -16.53
N LYS A 42 7.17 -0.25 -16.75
CA LYS A 42 6.51 0.59 -15.73
C LYS A 42 6.16 -0.25 -14.51
N ARG A 43 5.55 -1.42 -14.72
CA ARG A 43 5.25 -2.36 -13.64
C ARG A 43 6.49 -2.81 -12.87
N ALA A 44 7.56 -3.19 -13.56
CA ALA A 44 8.80 -3.62 -12.91
C ALA A 44 9.40 -2.50 -12.02
N PHE A 45 9.39 -1.27 -12.52
CA PHE A 45 9.88 -0.11 -11.78
C PHE A 45 9.03 0.19 -10.54
N VAL A 46 7.70 0.22 -10.69
CA VAL A 46 6.79 0.48 -9.56
C VAL A 46 6.87 -0.62 -8.51
N LEU A 47 6.87 -1.90 -8.91
CA LEU A 47 7.05 -3.03 -7.98
C LEU A 47 8.39 -2.93 -7.25
N GLY A 48 9.47 -2.60 -7.96
CA GLY A 48 10.79 -2.39 -7.38
C GLY A 48 10.81 -1.27 -6.33
N MET A 49 10.16 -0.13 -6.60
CA MET A 49 10.04 0.96 -5.63
C MET A 49 9.25 0.55 -4.38
N VAL A 50 8.14 -0.18 -4.54
CA VAL A 50 7.31 -0.62 -3.40
C VAL A 50 8.07 -1.61 -2.53
N VAL A 51 8.76 -2.58 -3.13
CA VAL A 51 9.59 -3.54 -2.39
C VAL A 51 10.79 -2.86 -1.74
N GLY A 52 11.43 -1.91 -2.44
CA GLY A 52 12.52 -1.09 -1.91
C GLY A 52 12.10 -0.29 -0.69
N TRP A 53 10.94 0.37 -0.75
CA TRP A 53 10.36 1.08 0.39
C TRP A 53 10.07 0.15 1.58
N GLY A 54 9.59 -1.06 1.31
CA GLY A 54 9.41 -2.10 2.34
C GLY A 54 10.70 -2.43 3.09
N ASN A 55 11.83 -2.50 2.39
CA ASN A 55 13.13 -2.77 3.02
C ASN A 55 13.63 -1.60 3.87
N LEU A 56 13.36 -0.35 3.46
CA LEU A 56 13.74 0.84 4.24
C LEU A 56 13.03 0.91 5.60
N ASN A 57 11.83 0.33 5.70
CA ASN A 57 11.09 0.27 6.97
C ASN A 57 11.88 -0.47 8.07
N GLY A 58 12.76 -1.41 7.70
CA GLY A 58 13.63 -2.11 8.65
C GLY A 58 14.50 -1.18 9.51
N VAL A 59 14.98 -0.07 8.93
CA VAL A 59 15.78 0.94 9.66
C VAL A 59 14.92 1.66 10.70
N VAL A 60 13.68 1.97 10.39
CA VAL A 60 12.76 2.62 11.34
C VAL A 60 12.38 1.63 12.44
N SER A 61 12.02 0.40 12.08
CA SER A 61 11.60 -0.64 13.03
C SER A 61 12.68 -1.01 14.05
N SER A 62 13.96 -0.88 13.69
CA SER A 62 15.07 -1.16 14.61
C SER A 62 15.30 -0.06 15.65
N ASN A 63 14.84 1.16 15.38
CA ASN A 63 15.06 2.33 16.26
C ASN A 63 13.87 2.68 17.16
N ILE A 64 12.67 2.14 16.88
CA ILE A 64 11.44 2.45 17.65
C ILE A 64 11.30 1.66 18.95
N TYR A 65 12.03 0.55 19.11
CA TYR A 65 12.01 -0.27 20.33
C TYR A 65 13.08 0.21 21.31
N LEU A 66 12.66 1.05 22.26
CA LEU A 66 13.55 1.69 23.21
C LEU A 66 13.78 0.81 24.44
N THR A 67 15.05 0.49 24.74
CA THR A 67 15.42 -0.35 25.90
C THR A 67 14.90 0.22 27.24
N ARG A 68 14.78 1.55 27.36
CA ARG A 68 14.23 2.24 28.54
C ARG A 68 12.75 1.94 28.81
N GLU A 69 12.03 1.40 27.84
CA GLU A 69 10.60 1.06 27.93
C GLU A 69 10.36 -0.44 28.06
N SER A 70 11.43 -1.21 28.31
CA SER A 70 11.34 -2.63 28.65
C SER A 70 10.49 -2.83 29.92
N PRO A 71 9.66 -3.89 30.02
CA PRO A 71 9.48 -4.98 29.05
C PRO A 71 8.33 -4.75 28.04
N HIS A 72 7.57 -3.67 28.17
CA HIS A 72 6.30 -3.49 27.45
C HIS A 72 6.44 -2.75 26.10
N PHE A 73 7.51 -1.98 25.89
CA PHE A 73 7.82 -1.29 24.63
C PHE A 73 6.63 -0.53 24.00
N TRP A 74 5.93 0.26 24.82
CA TRP A 74 4.73 1.00 24.46
C TRP A 74 4.90 1.83 23.18
N THR A 75 6.02 2.53 23.03
CA THR A 75 6.29 3.38 21.87
C THR A 75 6.43 2.53 20.60
N GLY A 76 7.20 1.45 20.65
CA GLY A 76 7.42 0.58 19.49
C GLY A 76 6.11 -0.03 18.97
N HIS A 77 5.33 -0.64 19.86
CA HIS A 77 4.03 -1.22 19.50
C HIS A 77 3.01 -0.16 19.06
N GLY A 78 2.99 1.01 19.71
CA GLY A 78 2.11 2.12 19.33
C GLY A 78 2.43 2.68 17.94
N VAL A 79 3.71 2.88 17.63
CA VAL A 79 4.16 3.36 16.31
C VAL A 79 3.84 2.35 15.22
N VAL A 80 4.09 1.06 15.44
CA VAL A 80 3.75 0.01 14.45
C VAL A 80 2.25 -0.03 14.19
N LEU A 81 1.42 0.00 15.24
CA LEU A 81 -0.04 0.01 15.08
C LEU A 81 -0.54 1.28 14.40
N GLY A 82 -0.02 2.45 14.78
CA GLY A 82 -0.37 3.73 14.16
C GLY A 82 0.01 3.75 12.68
N TYR A 83 1.21 3.29 12.35
CA TYR A 83 1.68 3.16 10.97
C TYR A 83 0.78 2.22 10.17
N GLN A 84 0.46 1.05 10.73
CA GLN A 84 -0.43 0.08 10.10
C GLN A 84 -1.81 0.70 9.80
N VAL A 85 -2.43 1.37 10.78
CA VAL A 85 -3.74 2.00 10.62
C VAL A 85 -3.70 3.12 9.59
N VAL A 86 -2.75 4.04 9.68
CA VAL A 86 -2.67 5.20 8.77
C VAL A 86 -2.36 4.75 7.34
N CYS A 87 -1.39 3.86 7.16
CA CYS A 87 -0.94 3.46 5.83
C CYS A 87 -1.87 2.43 5.17
N LEU A 88 -2.37 1.42 5.88
CA LEU A 88 -3.36 0.51 5.30
C LEU A 88 -4.72 1.16 5.17
N LEU A 89 -5.37 1.55 6.27
CA LEU A 89 -6.74 2.05 6.17
C LEU A 89 -6.77 3.38 5.43
N GLY A 90 -5.92 4.33 5.82
CA GLY A 90 -5.86 5.64 5.16
C GLY A 90 -5.43 5.53 3.69
N GLY A 91 -4.39 4.75 3.41
CA GLY A 91 -3.90 4.54 2.04
C GLY A 91 -4.92 3.82 1.14
N THR A 92 -5.54 2.75 1.63
CA THR A 92 -6.59 2.02 0.88
C THR A 92 -7.79 2.90 0.63
N ILE A 93 -8.27 3.66 1.61
CA ILE A 93 -9.41 4.58 1.45
C ILE A 93 -9.07 5.65 0.40
N PHE A 94 -7.92 6.31 0.55
CA PHE A 94 -7.48 7.35 -0.37
C PHE A 94 -7.41 6.83 -1.80
N MET A 95 -6.74 5.70 -2.01
CA MET A 95 -6.58 5.12 -3.33
C MET A 95 -7.91 4.61 -3.90
N HIS A 96 -8.78 4.00 -3.09
CA HIS A 96 -10.09 3.55 -3.56
C HIS A 96 -10.90 4.73 -4.11
N PHE A 97 -10.94 5.86 -3.40
CA PHE A 97 -11.62 7.06 -3.89
C PHE A 97 -10.92 7.70 -5.09
N ALA A 98 -9.59 7.73 -5.10
CA ALA A 98 -8.81 8.27 -6.22
C ALA A 98 -9.05 7.47 -7.51
N LEU A 99 -8.89 6.14 -7.46
CA LEU A 99 -9.13 5.25 -8.59
C LEU A 99 -10.59 5.29 -9.03
N ARG A 100 -11.55 5.37 -8.10
CA ARG A 100 -12.98 5.50 -8.43
C ARG A 100 -13.27 6.81 -9.15
N LYS A 101 -12.66 7.92 -8.73
CA LYS A 101 -12.76 9.22 -9.40
C LYS A 101 -12.12 9.18 -10.79
N MET A 102 -10.97 8.53 -10.95
CA MET A 102 -10.32 8.34 -12.25
C MET A 102 -11.18 7.51 -13.19
N ASN A 103 -11.74 6.40 -12.71
CA ASN A 103 -12.67 5.55 -13.47
C ASN A 103 -13.95 6.32 -13.87
N ALA A 104 -14.49 7.17 -12.99
CA ALA A 104 -15.66 8.00 -13.30
C ALA A 104 -15.35 9.07 -14.35
N ASN A 105 -14.18 9.71 -14.29
CA ASN A 105 -13.74 10.68 -15.29
C ASN A 105 -13.52 10.04 -16.67
N ARG A 106 -13.00 8.80 -16.71
CA ARG A 106 -12.88 8.02 -17.96
C ARG A 106 -14.25 7.67 -18.55
N LYS A 107 -15.18 7.17 -17.73
CA LYS A 107 -16.56 6.89 -18.19
C LYS A 107 -17.29 8.13 -18.71
N ALA A 108 -16.95 9.31 -18.21
CA ALA A 108 -17.48 10.58 -18.67
C ALA A 108 -16.79 11.13 -19.94
N GLY A 109 -15.87 10.39 -20.56
CA GLY A 109 -15.15 10.78 -21.78
C GLY A 109 -14.16 11.94 -21.60
N LYS A 110 -13.87 12.37 -20.36
CA LYS A 110 -13.02 13.54 -20.09
C LYS A 110 -11.56 13.33 -20.50
N MET A 111 -11.15 12.09 -20.73
CA MET A 111 -9.79 11.72 -21.12
C MET A 111 -9.64 11.51 -22.64
N ASP A 112 -10.75 11.41 -23.38
CA ASP A 112 -10.75 10.99 -24.78
C ASP A 112 -10.10 12.05 -25.69
N ALA A 113 -10.43 13.32 -25.47
CA ALA A 113 -9.84 14.43 -26.22
C ALA A 113 -8.32 14.55 -25.98
N LYS A 114 -7.88 14.35 -24.73
CA LYS A 114 -6.45 14.36 -24.38
C LYS A 114 -5.72 13.19 -25.03
N TRP A 115 -6.32 11.99 -25.00
CA TRP A 115 -5.73 10.78 -25.58
C TRP A 115 -5.63 10.86 -27.11
N ALA A 116 -6.66 11.39 -27.78
CA ALA A 116 -6.67 11.56 -29.23
C ALA A 116 -5.60 12.55 -29.74
N ALA A 117 -5.18 13.51 -28.90
CA ALA A 117 -4.15 14.49 -29.21
C ALA A 117 -2.70 13.94 -29.07
N LEU A 118 -2.52 12.73 -28.52
CA LEU A 118 -1.20 12.15 -28.31
C LEU A 118 -0.65 11.48 -29.58
N SER A 119 0.66 11.63 -29.81
CA SER A 119 1.36 10.86 -30.83
C SER A 119 1.36 9.36 -30.51
N GLU A 120 1.68 8.51 -31.49
CA GLU A 120 1.73 7.05 -31.30
C GLU A 120 2.78 6.64 -30.26
N GLU A 121 3.95 7.30 -30.29
CA GLU A 121 5.01 7.10 -29.28
C GLU A 121 4.57 7.55 -27.88
N GLN A 122 3.86 8.69 -27.77
CA GLN A 122 3.33 9.16 -26.49
C GLN A 122 2.27 8.21 -25.92
N ARG A 123 1.40 7.65 -26.78
CA ARG A 123 0.41 6.65 -26.35
C ARG A 123 1.07 5.38 -25.82
N TRP A 124 2.16 4.95 -26.44
CA TRP A 124 2.96 3.83 -25.96
C TRP A 124 3.57 4.07 -24.57
N ILE A 125 4.09 5.28 -24.32
CA ILE A 125 4.67 5.65 -23.01
C ILE A 125 3.57 5.76 -21.93
N GLU A 126 2.44 6.38 -22.26
CA GLU A 126 1.36 6.65 -21.30
C GLU A 126 0.66 5.37 -20.85
N GLY A 127 0.59 4.33 -21.70
CA GLY A 127 0.21 2.95 -21.32
C GLY A 127 -1.15 2.87 -20.60
N ASP A 128 -1.13 2.71 -19.29
CA ASP A 128 -2.30 2.55 -18.39
C ASP A 128 -3.21 3.79 -18.31
N LEU A 129 -2.77 4.93 -18.85
CA LEU A 129 -3.57 6.15 -18.93
C LEU A 129 -4.54 6.18 -20.12
N ARG A 130 -4.62 5.09 -20.87
CA ARG A 130 -5.60 4.92 -21.95
C ARG A 130 -7.06 4.99 -21.44
N PRO A 131 -8.01 5.50 -22.25
CA PRO A 131 -9.40 5.68 -21.82
C PRO A 131 -10.16 4.37 -21.57
N ASP A 132 -9.76 3.31 -22.26
CA ASP A 132 -10.30 1.95 -22.20
C ASP A 132 -9.79 1.14 -20.99
N PHE A 133 -8.71 1.57 -20.34
CA PHE A 133 -8.19 0.92 -19.14
C PHE A 133 -8.99 1.33 -17.91
N VAL A 134 -9.54 0.34 -17.22
CA VAL A 134 -10.32 0.54 -15.99
C VAL A 134 -9.54 -0.02 -14.81
N TYR A 135 -9.24 0.85 -13.85
CA TYR A 135 -8.54 0.45 -12.63
C TYR A 135 -9.40 -0.49 -11.78
N THR A 136 -8.76 -1.51 -11.20
CA THR A 136 -9.37 -2.46 -10.27
C THR A 136 -9.44 -1.83 -8.88
N LEU A 137 -10.64 -1.79 -8.29
CA LEU A 137 -10.93 -1.19 -6.99
C LEU A 137 -10.83 -2.17 -5.83
#